data_AF-A0A7S1EPQ5-F1
#
_entry.id   AF-A0A7S1EPQ5-F1
#
_cell.length_a   1.000
_cell.length_b   1.000
_cell.length_c   1.000
_cell.angle_alpha   90.00
_cell.angle_beta   90.00
_cell.angle_gamma   90.00
#
_symmetry.space_group_name_H-M   'P 1'
#
loop_
_entity.id
_entity.type
_entity.pdbx_description
1 polymer ?
#
loop_
_entity_poly.entity_id
_entity_poly.type
_entity_poly.pdbx_seq_one_letter_code
_entity_poly.pdbx_strand_id
1 'polypeptide(L)'
;SSYSSNTDPYSDYIQLKLLSEDPSNYSDAPAEGIRRVIESVTNKKIPRNTPIDASLIGSIRMGTTVATNSLLEHTGEPTCLLISKGFRDVLQIGNQARPKIFDIQAKRPQVLYSHVIEVEERIILVDESDPLFVSDANSSRIVKVVSGESVIIEKEPDLVQVRNDLQVVYEQHGIRSIA
;
A
#
# COMPACT_ATOMS: atom_id res chain seq x y z
N SER A 1 -33.39 37.97 -34.60
CA SER A 1 -33.57 37.39 -33.25
C SER A 1 -33.23 35.92 -33.34
N SER A 2 -32.10 35.50 -32.77
CA SER A 2 -31.78 34.11 -32.45
C SER A 2 -30.39 34.06 -31.81
N TYR A 3 -30.33 34.47 -30.54
CA TYR A 3 -29.24 34.08 -29.65
C TYR A 3 -29.41 32.59 -29.35
N SER A 4 -28.47 31.75 -29.80
CA SER A 4 -28.32 30.39 -29.30
C SER A 4 -27.01 30.32 -28.52
N SER A 5 -27.00 30.92 -27.33
CA SER A 5 -25.98 30.65 -26.32
C SER A 5 -26.28 29.29 -25.70
N ASN A 6 -25.80 28.23 -26.35
CA ASN A 6 -25.81 26.89 -25.79
C ASN A 6 -24.51 26.71 -25.01
N THR A 7 -24.42 27.33 -23.83
CA THR A 7 -23.32 27.11 -22.88
C THR A 7 -23.75 26.02 -21.90
N ASP A 8 -23.73 24.78 -22.38
CA ASP A 8 -23.71 23.62 -21.49
C ASP A 8 -22.26 23.45 -21.01
N PRO A 9 -21.94 23.68 -19.73
CA PRO A 9 -20.59 23.52 -19.19
C PRO A 9 -20.09 22.07 -19.23
N TYR A 10 -20.92 21.12 -19.68
CA TYR A 10 -20.59 19.72 -19.87
C TYR A 10 -20.37 19.30 -21.33
N SER A 11 -20.27 20.24 -22.29
CA SER A 11 -20.13 19.87 -23.72
C SER A 11 -18.85 19.11 -24.07
N ASP A 12 -17.83 19.13 -23.20
CA ASP A 12 -16.48 18.61 -23.51
C ASP A 12 -16.13 17.33 -22.73
N TYR A 13 -17.11 16.64 -22.15
CA TYR A 13 -16.88 15.38 -21.43
C TYR A 13 -17.13 14.16 -22.32
N ILE A 14 -16.13 13.26 -22.38
CA ILE A 14 -16.25 11.96 -23.01
C ILE A 14 -16.39 10.90 -21.91
N GLN A 15 -17.52 10.20 -21.88
CA GLN A 15 -17.74 9.06 -21.00
C GLN A 15 -17.62 7.76 -21.80
N LEU A 16 -16.81 6.83 -21.31
CA LEU A 16 -16.65 5.50 -21.88
C LEU A 16 -16.87 4.44 -20.81
N LYS A 17 -17.49 3.33 -21.22
CA LYS A 17 -17.63 2.13 -20.39
C LYS A 17 -16.96 0.97 -21.11
N LEU A 18 -16.01 0.35 -20.44
CA LEU A 18 -15.32 -0.86 -20.88
C LEU A 18 -15.61 -1.98 -19.90
N LEU A 19 -15.44 -3.22 -20.35
CA LEU A 19 -15.38 -4.35 -19.43
C LEU A 19 -14.04 -4.27 -18.68
N SER A 20 -14.06 -4.55 -17.38
CA SER A 20 -12.84 -4.54 -16.57
C SER A 20 -11.83 -5.58 -17.04
N GLU A 21 -12.31 -6.72 -17.53
CA GLU A 21 -11.51 -7.77 -18.15
C GLU A 21 -12.14 -8.18 -19.49
N ASP A 22 -11.34 -8.08 -20.55
CA ASP A 22 -11.69 -8.59 -21.88
C ASP A 22 -10.39 -8.95 -22.63
N PRO A 23 -9.72 -10.05 -22.22
CA PRO A 23 -8.38 -10.40 -22.71
C PRO A 23 -8.32 -10.63 -24.22
N SER A 24 -9.45 -10.96 -24.85
CA SER A 24 -9.55 -11.13 -26.30
C SER A 24 -9.43 -9.81 -27.07
N ASN A 25 -9.69 -8.67 -26.43
CA ASN A 25 -9.71 -7.36 -27.07
C ASN A 25 -8.61 -6.42 -26.58
N TYR A 26 -8.28 -6.44 -25.30
CA TYR A 26 -7.25 -5.60 -24.68
C TYR A 26 -6.71 -6.24 -23.41
N SER A 27 -5.41 -6.05 -23.15
CA SER A 27 -4.77 -6.57 -21.93
C SER A 27 -4.99 -5.69 -20.70
N ASP A 28 -5.34 -4.42 -20.90
CA ASP A 28 -5.54 -3.44 -19.82
C ASP A 28 -6.68 -2.48 -20.18
N ALA A 29 -7.76 -2.51 -19.39
CA ALA A 29 -8.95 -1.68 -19.62
C ALA A 29 -8.69 -0.17 -19.44
N PRO A 30 -7.94 0.30 -18.43
CA PRO A 30 -7.54 1.70 -18.29
C PRO A 30 -6.80 2.25 -19.51
N ALA A 31 -5.73 1.58 -19.97
CA ALA A 31 -4.97 2.01 -21.15
C ALA A 31 -5.85 2.02 -22.41
N GLU A 32 -6.71 1.02 -22.58
CA GLU A 32 -7.66 0.99 -23.69
C GLU A 32 -8.66 2.16 -23.64
N GLY A 33 -9.12 2.53 -22.44
CA GLY A 33 -9.98 3.69 -22.22
C GLY A 33 -9.30 4.97 -22.66
N ILE A 34 -8.07 5.22 -22.17
CA ILE A 34 -7.26 6.38 -22.55
C ILE A 34 -7.04 6.42 -24.06
N ARG A 35 -6.69 5.27 -24.67
CA ARG A 35 -6.49 5.16 -26.12
C ARG A 35 -7.73 5.62 -26.90
N ARG A 36 -8.91 5.11 -26.57
CA ARG A 36 -10.18 5.48 -27.25
C ARG A 36 -10.53 6.95 -27.08
N VAL A 37 -10.27 7.54 -25.91
CA VAL A 37 -10.48 8.99 -25.69
C VAL A 37 -9.56 9.80 -26.60
N ILE A 38 -8.27 9.47 -26.66
CA ILE A 38 -7.32 10.21 -27.49
C ILE A 38 -7.63 10.04 -28.98
N GLU A 39 -8.02 8.83 -29.43
CA GLU A 39 -8.47 8.63 -30.81
C GLU A 39 -9.68 9.50 -31.14
N SER A 40 -10.65 9.62 -30.22
CA SER A 40 -11.84 10.43 -30.40
C SER A 40 -11.55 11.94 -30.46
N VAL A 41 -10.59 12.42 -29.68
CA VAL A 41 -10.23 13.86 -29.63
C VAL A 41 -9.32 14.23 -30.81
N THR A 42 -8.38 13.36 -31.17
CA THR A 42 -7.36 13.65 -32.19
C THR A 42 -7.78 13.21 -33.60
N ASN A 43 -8.82 12.39 -33.73
CA ASN A 43 -9.21 11.70 -34.97
C ASN A 43 -8.06 10.88 -35.61
N LYS A 44 -7.02 10.55 -34.84
CA LYS A 44 -5.91 9.70 -35.27
C LYS A 44 -6.11 8.31 -34.71
N LYS A 45 -5.98 7.28 -35.55
CA LYS A 45 -5.96 5.90 -35.07
C LYS A 45 -4.66 5.61 -34.34
N ILE A 46 -4.78 5.07 -33.14
CA ILE A 46 -3.67 4.60 -32.30
C ILE A 46 -3.76 3.08 -32.27
N PRO A 47 -2.74 2.36 -32.76
CA PRO A 47 -2.71 0.90 -32.71
C PRO A 47 -2.90 0.38 -31.27
N ARG A 48 -3.50 -0.81 -31.16
CA ARG A 48 -3.56 -1.50 -29.87
C ARG A 48 -2.14 -1.97 -29.47
N ASN A 49 -1.90 -2.06 -28.16
CA ASN A 49 -0.62 -2.53 -27.57
C ASN A 49 0.62 -1.68 -27.92
N THR A 50 0.44 -0.45 -28.40
CA THR A 50 1.54 0.52 -28.53
C THR A 50 1.51 1.53 -27.38
N PRO A 51 2.68 2.02 -26.92
CA PRO A 51 2.73 3.09 -25.94
C PRO A 51 1.89 4.30 -26.38
N ILE A 52 1.06 4.79 -25.48
CA ILE A 52 0.22 5.97 -25.71
C ILE A 52 1.07 7.22 -25.51
N ASP A 53 1.01 8.16 -26.46
CA ASP A 53 1.64 9.46 -26.31
C ASP A 53 0.93 10.27 -25.23
N ALA A 54 1.55 10.36 -24.06
CA ALA A 54 1.01 11.06 -22.89
C ALA A 54 1.19 12.58 -22.95
N SER A 55 1.84 13.14 -23.98
CA SER A 55 2.04 14.59 -24.11
C SER A 55 0.72 15.37 -24.22
N LEU A 56 -0.35 14.70 -24.65
CA LEU A 56 -1.70 15.25 -24.76
C LEU A 56 -2.51 15.16 -23.45
N ILE A 57 -1.93 14.57 -22.39
CA ILE A 57 -2.62 14.30 -21.12
C ILE A 57 -2.06 15.21 -20.02
N GLY A 58 -2.89 16.14 -19.53
CA GLY A 58 -2.49 17.04 -18.44
C GLY A 58 -2.46 16.34 -17.07
N SER A 59 -3.41 15.44 -16.80
CA SER A 59 -3.41 14.62 -15.57
C SER A 59 -4.26 13.36 -15.75
N ILE A 60 -3.91 12.30 -15.02
CA ILE A 60 -4.70 11.08 -14.92
C ILE A 60 -5.03 10.87 -13.45
N ARG A 61 -6.30 10.62 -13.15
CA ARG A 61 -6.76 10.18 -11.83
C ARG A 61 -7.37 8.80 -12.00
N MET A 62 -6.77 7.81 -11.35
CA MET A 62 -7.22 6.43 -11.43
C MET A 62 -7.74 5.99 -10.06
N GLY A 63 -9.03 5.63 -10.02
CA GLY A 63 -9.62 4.90 -8.90
C GLY A 63 -9.83 3.45 -9.31
N THR A 64 -9.33 2.52 -8.50
CA THR A 64 -9.47 1.08 -8.74
C THR A 64 -9.93 0.39 -7.46
N THR A 65 -10.72 -0.67 -7.61
CA THR A 65 -11.18 -1.52 -6.50
C THR A 65 -10.31 -2.76 -6.33
N VAL A 66 -9.25 -2.94 -7.12
CA VAL A 66 -8.39 -4.14 -7.07
C VAL A 66 -7.83 -4.34 -5.67
N ALA A 67 -7.24 -3.32 -5.05
CA ALA A 67 -6.69 -3.43 -3.70
C ALA A 67 -7.74 -3.81 -2.65
N THR A 68 -8.93 -3.18 -2.72
CA THR A 68 -10.01 -3.46 -1.78
C THR A 68 -10.58 -4.87 -1.98
N ASN A 69 -10.76 -5.31 -3.23
CA ASN A 69 -11.24 -6.66 -3.53
C ASN A 69 -10.22 -7.71 -3.12
N SER A 70 -8.93 -7.48 -3.39
CA SER A 70 -7.86 -8.38 -2.95
C SER A 70 -7.78 -8.50 -1.42
N LEU A 71 -8.05 -7.42 -0.69
CA LEU A 71 -8.15 -7.44 0.77
C LEU A 71 -9.38 -8.25 1.25
N LEU A 72 -10.54 -8.08 0.61
CA LEU A 72 -11.78 -8.78 0.97
C LEU A 72 -11.76 -10.27 0.60
N GLU A 73 -11.16 -10.60 -0.55
CA GLU A 73 -11.07 -11.95 -1.08
C GLU A 73 -9.85 -12.72 -0.56
N HIS A 74 -8.96 -12.04 0.20
CA HIS A 74 -7.69 -12.60 0.68
C HIS A 74 -6.81 -13.16 -0.46
N THR A 75 -6.83 -12.50 -1.62
CA THR A 75 -6.06 -12.90 -2.82
C THR A 75 -4.74 -12.13 -2.97
N GLY A 76 -4.30 -11.44 -1.92
CA GLY A 76 -3.01 -10.74 -1.88
C GLY A 76 -1.80 -11.67 -1.89
N GLU A 77 -0.62 -11.11 -2.20
CA GLU A 77 0.63 -11.87 -2.14
C GLU A 77 0.98 -12.24 -0.69
N PRO A 78 1.42 -13.48 -0.42
CA PRO A 78 1.94 -13.86 0.88
C PRO A 78 3.03 -12.88 1.34
N THR A 79 2.90 -12.40 2.57
CA THR A 79 3.78 -11.34 3.11
C THR A 79 4.39 -11.80 4.43
N CYS A 80 5.67 -11.45 4.64
CA CYS A 80 6.38 -11.72 5.90
C CYS A 80 6.35 -10.47 6.79
N LEU A 81 5.94 -10.62 8.05
CA LEU A 81 5.98 -9.55 9.05
C LEU A 81 7.34 -9.55 9.75
N LEU A 82 8.01 -8.40 9.79
CA LEU A 82 9.19 -8.19 10.63
C LEU A 82 8.79 -7.44 11.89
N ILE A 83 9.08 -8.01 13.06
CA ILE A 83 8.63 -7.44 14.34
C ILE A 83 9.69 -7.60 15.43
N SER A 84 9.71 -6.70 16.39
CA SER A 84 10.61 -6.80 17.54
C SER A 84 10.37 -8.10 18.31
N LYS A 85 11.44 -8.73 18.77
CA LYS A 85 11.39 -9.98 19.53
C LYS A 85 10.51 -9.84 20.78
N GLY A 86 9.62 -10.82 20.99
CA GLY A 86 8.62 -10.84 22.06
C GLY A 86 7.27 -10.24 21.69
N PHE A 87 7.12 -9.70 20.46
CA PHE A 87 5.87 -9.10 19.97
C PHE A 87 5.21 -9.88 18.82
N ARG A 88 5.67 -11.10 18.51
CA ARG A 88 5.13 -11.95 17.44
C ARG A 88 3.60 -11.98 17.35
N ASP A 89 2.92 -12.05 18.49
CA ASP A 89 1.47 -12.25 18.56
C ASP A 89 0.67 -10.94 18.64
N VAL A 90 1.31 -9.76 18.64
CA VAL A 90 0.61 -8.47 18.83
C VAL A 90 -0.51 -8.27 17.82
N LEU A 91 -0.25 -8.53 16.54
CA LEU A 91 -1.26 -8.35 15.49
C LEU A 91 -2.35 -9.43 15.53
N GLN A 92 -2.04 -10.63 16.03
CA GLN A 92 -3.02 -11.70 16.24
C GLN A 92 -3.91 -11.46 17.46
N ILE A 93 -3.35 -10.88 18.52
CA ILE A 93 -4.09 -10.47 19.72
C ILE A 93 -4.96 -9.25 19.40
N GLY A 94 -4.43 -8.34 18.60
CA GLY A 94 -5.06 -7.07 18.25
C GLY A 94 -5.29 -6.19 19.49
N ASN A 95 -6.20 -5.23 19.37
CA ASN A 95 -6.59 -4.35 20.49
C ASN A 95 -7.64 -4.96 21.42
N GLN A 96 -7.94 -6.27 21.27
CA GLN A 96 -9.03 -6.97 21.95
C GLN A 96 -10.40 -6.26 21.93
N ALA A 97 -10.58 -5.26 21.06
CA ALA A 97 -11.84 -4.55 20.97
C ALA A 97 -12.91 -5.57 20.55
N ARG A 98 -13.97 -5.69 21.36
CA ARG A 98 -15.19 -6.41 20.99
C ARG A 98 -16.22 -5.39 20.55
N PRO A 99 -16.38 -5.13 19.24
CA PRO A 99 -17.41 -4.22 18.74
C PRO A 99 -18.82 -4.59 19.22
N LYS A 100 -19.06 -5.89 19.46
CA LYS A 100 -20.28 -6.43 20.04
C LYS A 100 -19.93 -7.30 21.25
N ILE A 101 -20.04 -6.75 22.45
CA ILE A 101 -19.62 -7.39 23.71
C ILE A 101 -20.36 -8.71 23.96
N PHE A 102 -21.60 -8.84 23.50
CA PHE A 102 -22.47 -10.00 23.72
C PHE A 102 -22.44 -11.04 22.58
N ASP A 103 -21.66 -10.82 21.53
CA ASP A 103 -21.54 -11.77 20.43
C ASP A 103 -20.56 -12.90 20.81
N ILE A 104 -21.10 -14.06 21.16
CA ILE A 104 -20.34 -15.25 21.56
C ILE A 104 -19.58 -15.86 20.36
N GLN A 105 -20.02 -15.58 19.13
CA GLN A 105 -19.46 -16.14 17.89
C GLN A 105 -18.57 -15.15 17.11
N ALA A 106 -18.16 -14.04 17.73
CA ALA A 106 -17.35 -13.02 17.07
C ALA A 106 -16.07 -13.64 16.47
N LYS A 107 -16.04 -13.78 15.13
CA LYS A 107 -14.88 -14.27 14.39
C LYS A 107 -13.85 -13.15 14.28
N ARG A 108 -12.62 -13.43 14.70
CA ARG A 108 -11.50 -12.52 14.45
C ARG A 108 -11.16 -12.54 12.96
N PRO A 109 -10.88 -11.38 12.34
CA PRO A 109 -10.29 -11.34 11.01
C PRO A 109 -9.01 -12.15 11.00
N GLN A 110 -8.76 -12.89 9.92
CA GLN A 110 -7.48 -13.57 9.74
C GLN A 110 -6.37 -12.53 9.55
N VAL A 111 -5.19 -12.84 10.08
CA VAL A 111 -3.99 -12.01 9.90
C VAL A 111 -3.54 -12.06 8.44
N LEU A 112 -3.04 -10.94 7.91
CA LEU A 112 -2.65 -10.81 6.50
C LEU A 112 -1.24 -11.33 6.21
N TYR A 113 -0.42 -11.53 7.23
CA TYR A 113 0.92 -12.08 7.09
C TYR A 113 0.89 -13.61 7.19
N SER A 114 1.79 -14.26 6.45
CA SER A 114 1.92 -15.72 6.46
C SER A 114 3.08 -16.19 7.34
N HIS A 115 4.10 -15.35 7.52
CA HIS A 115 5.29 -15.65 8.32
C HIS A 115 5.67 -14.44 9.18
N VAL A 116 6.30 -14.70 10.32
CA VAL A 116 6.79 -13.67 11.24
C VAL A 116 8.26 -13.93 11.54
N ILE A 117 9.10 -12.91 11.34
CA ILE A 117 10.49 -12.90 11.79
C ILE A 117 10.59 -11.96 12.98
N GLU A 118 11.08 -12.49 14.10
CA GLU A 118 11.35 -11.70 15.30
C GLU A 118 12.79 -11.18 15.28
N VAL A 119 12.92 -9.86 15.21
CA VAL A 119 14.21 -9.17 15.18
C VAL A 119 14.60 -8.79 16.61
N GLU A 120 15.80 -9.17 17.02
CA GLU A 120 16.33 -8.83 18.34
C GLU A 120 16.89 -7.40 18.35
N GLU A 121 15.99 -6.43 18.32
CA GLU A 121 16.27 -5.00 18.40
C GLU A 121 15.44 -4.34 19.50
N ARG A 122 15.87 -3.15 19.92
CA ARG A 122 15.12 -2.35 20.88
C ARG A 122 15.33 -0.86 20.65
N ILE A 123 14.23 -0.14 20.50
CA ILE A 123 14.17 1.32 20.46
C ILE A 123 13.27 1.87 21.55
N ILE A 124 13.56 3.10 21.97
CA ILE A 124 12.76 3.86 22.95
C ILE A 124 12.43 5.21 22.32
N LEU A 125 11.14 5.58 22.33
CA LEU A 125 10.72 6.90 21.89
C LEU A 125 11.25 7.97 22.86
N VAL A 126 11.82 9.03 22.31
CA VAL A 126 12.25 10.20 23.08
C VAL A 126 11.11 11.20 23.09
N ASP A 127 10.59 11.48 24.29
CA ASP A 127 9.73 12.64 24.52
C ASP A 127 10.57 13.74 25.17
N GLU A 128 10.91 14.77 24.40
CA GLU A 128 11.67 15.93 24.88
C GLU A 128 10.91 16.75 25.92
N SER A 129 9.60 16.54 26.05
CA SER A 129 8.77 17.18 27.09
C SER A 129 8.74 16.41 28.41
N ASP A 130 9.28 15.18 28.45
CA ASP A 130 9.34 14.39 29.67
C ASP A 130 10.38 14.99 30.65
N PRO A 131 9.98 15.42 31.86
CA PRO A 131 10.91 15.95 32.85
C PRO A 131 11.95 14.93 33.36
N LEU A 132 11.76 13.64 33.05
CA LEU A 132 12.73 12.57 33.32
C LEU A 132 13.69 12.32 32.15
N PHE A 133 13.52 13.00 31.02
CA PHE A 133 14.46 12.91 29.90
C PHE A 133 15.79 13.57 30.26
N VAL A 134 16.81 12.75 30.45
CA VAL A 134 18.19 13.20 30.66
C VAL A 134 18.97 12.96 29.36
N SER A 135 19.38 14.04 28.68
CA SER A 135 20.27 13.93 27.52
C SER A 135 21.70 13.66 27.98
N ASP A 136 21.97 12.45 28.48
CA ASP A 136 23.33 12.06 28.79
C ASP A 136 24.11 11.87 27.49
N ALA A 137 25.06 12.78 27.24
CA ALA A 137 25.90 12.84 26.05
C ALA A 137 26.78 11.58 25.80
N ASN A 138 26.73 10.58 26.68
CA ASN A 138 27.61 9.40 26.66
C ASN A 138 26.90 8.04 26.57
N SER A 139 25.57 7.93 26.64
CA SER A 139 24.95 6.61 26.91
C SER A 139 23.95 6.10 25.88
N SER A 140 23.52 6.92 24.91
CA SER A 140 22.56 6.45 23.91
C SER A 140 22.58 7.33 22.68
N ARG A 141 22.80 6.73 21.51
CA ARG A 141 22.75 7.43 20.23
C ARG A 141 21.30 7.78 19.93
N ILE A 142 20.91 9.02 20.21
CA ILE A 142 19.62 9.56 19.78
C ILE A 142 19.67 9.68 18.26
N VAL A 143 18.72 9.05 17.58
CA VAL A 143 18.60 9.06 16.13
C VAL A 143 17.21 9.58 15.76
N LYS A 144 17.17 10.51 14.81
CA LYS A 144 15.90 10.95 14.22
C LYS A 144 15.49 9.95 13.14
N VAL A 145 14.34 9.30 13.32
CA VAL A 145 13.81 8.32 12.37
C VAL A 145 13.07 9.01 11.21
N VAL A 146 12.74 8.24 10.17
CA VAL A 146 12.10 8.75 8.95
C VAL A 146 10.72 9.36 9.21
N SER A 147 10.01 8.92 10.26
CA SER A 147 8.74 9.53 10.72
C SER A 147 8.91 10.94 11.30
N GLY A 148 10.16 11.37 11.56
CA GLY A 148 10.49 12.65 12.17
C GLY A 148 10.61 12.61 13.70
N GLU A 149 10.31 11.47 14.33
CA GLU A 149 10.44 11.26 15.77
C GLU A 149 11.92 11.03 16.17
N SER A 150 12.25 11.37 17.40
CA SER A 150 13.55 11.08 18.00
C SER A 150 13.47 9.77 18.79
N VAL A 151 14.43 8.87 18.60
CA VAL A 151 14.48 7.59 19.32
C VAL A 151 15.86 7.32 19.88
N ILE A 152 15.92 6.60 20.98
CA ILE A 152 17.13 5.97 21.50
C ILE A 152 17.18 4.53 20.98
N ILE A 153 18.31 4.15 20.40
CA ILE A 153 18.58 2.75 20.05
C ILE A 153 19.23 2.07 21.26
N GLU A 154 18.44 1.27 22.00
CA GLU A 154 18.93 0.48 23.13
C GLU A 154 19.65 -0.79 22.64
N LYS A 155 19.17 -1.38 21.53
CA LYS A 155 19.79 -2.52 20.88
C LYS A 155 19.66 -2.43 19.37
N GLU A 156 20.79 -2.42 18.68
CA GLU A 156 20.83 -2.48 17.21
C GLU A 156 20.45 -3.89 16.71
N PRO A 157 19.70 -3.99 15.60
CA PRO A 157 19.42 -5.27 14.96
C PRO A 157 20.70 -5.88 14.36
N ASP A 158 20.85 -7.20 14.49
CA ASP A 158 21.85 -7.94 13.71
C ASP A 158 21.38 -8.08 12.25
N LEU A 159 21.87 -7.18 11.40
CA LEU A 159 21.50 -7.15 9.98
C LEU A 159 21.94 -8.39 9.21
N VAL A 160 23.00 -9.09 9.66
CA VAL A 160 23.45 -10.33 9.02
C VAL A 160 22.44 -11.44 9.32
N GLN A 161 22.03 -11.54 10.59
CA GLN A 161 21.00 -12.50 11.00
C GLN A 161 19.67 -12.23 10.29
N VAL A 162 19.18 -10.99 10.33
CA VAL A 162 17.90 -10.61 9.67
C VAL A 162 17.92 -10.94 8.18
N ARG A 163 19.05 -10.69 7.50
CA ARG A 163 19.19 -11.03 6.08
C ARG A 163 19.13 -12.54 5.83
N ASN A 164 19.77 -13.34 6.68
CA ASN A 164 19.73 -14.78 6.57
C ASN A 164 18.31 -15.32 6.79
N ASP A 165 17.60 -14.79 7.78
CA ASP A 165 16.21 -15.18 8.08
C ASP A 165 15.27 -14.83 6.90
N LEU A 166 15.44 -13.64 6.32
CA LEU A 166 14.72 -13.23 5.11
C LEU A 166 15.03 -14.12 3.91
N GLN A 167 16.30 -14.53 3.74
CA GLN A 167 16.71 -15.42 2.66
C GLN A 167 16.06 -16.80 2.81
N VAL A 168 15.99 -17.33 4.03
CA VAL A 168 15.29 -18.59 4.33
C VAL A 168 13.81 -18.48 3.97
N VAL A 169 13.15 -17.37 4.33
CA VAL A 169 11.75 -17.13 3.99
C VAL A 169 11.53 -17.02 2.48
N TYR A 170 12.43 -16.35 1.77
CA TYR A 170 12.39 -16.26 0.31
C TYR A 170 12.56 -17.64 -0.36
N GLU A 171 13.52 -18.43 0.07
CA GLU A 171 13.85 -19.73 -0.54
C GLU A 171 12.85 -20.84 -0.19
N GLN A 172 12.41 -20.92 1.08
CA GLN A 172 11.57 -22.02 1.56
C GLN A 172 10.07 -21.74 1.40
N HIS A 173 9.67 -20.47 1.50
CA HIS A 173 8.25 -20.10 1.48
C HIS A 173 7.87 -19.27 0.24
N GLY A 174 8.84 -18.90 -0.61
CA GLY A 174 8.59 -18.17 -1.85
C GLY A 174 8.04 -16.76 -1.64
N ILE A 175 8.12 -16.23 -0.42
CA ILE A 175 7.58 -14.93 -0.04
C ILE A 175 8.51 -13.83 -0.52
N ARG A 176 7.95 -12.84 -1.24
CA ARG A 176 8.71 -11.73 -1.83
C ARG A 176 8.32 -10.37 -1.28
N SER A 177 7.25 -10.32 -0.49
CA SER A 177 6.74 -9.11 0.13
C SER A 177 7.03 -9.10 1.65
N ILE A 178 7.35 -7.92 2.17
CA ILE A 178 7.61 -7.67 3.59
C ILE A 178 6.60 -6.62 4.10
N ALA A 179 6.06 -6.86 5.30
CA ALA A 179 5.21 -5.93 6.05
C ALA A 179 5.89 -5.48 7.35
#